data_AF-A0A183J3V7-F1
#
_entry.id   AF-A0A183J3V7-F1
#
_cell.length_a   1.000
_cell.length_b   1.000
_cell.length_c   1.000
_cell.angle_alpha   90.00
_cell.angle_beta   90.00
_cell.angle_gamma   90.00
#
_symmetry.space_group_name_H-M   'P 1'
#
loop_
_entity.id
_entity.type
_entity.pdbx_description
1 polymer ?
#
loop_
_entity_poly.entity_id
_entity_poly.type
_entity_poly.pdbx_seq_one_letter_code
_entity_poly.pdbx_strand_id
1 'polypeptide(L)'
;MTPNVSSIPGYHGLSSVQSSSVGSIPAFIPPTPASDSNIPVPQLQNIVSTVNLGCKLDLKKIALHARNAEYNPKRFAAVIMRIRDPRTTALIFSSGKMVCTGAKSEDLSRLAARKYARIVQKLGFDAKFMDFKVLFPLTYRTNFVYPLLFCRGPQMSIDTG
;
A
#
# COMPACT_ATOMS: atom_id res chain seq x y z
N MET A 1 -33.01 -73.05 -10.93
CA MET A 1 -32.30 -74.22 -11.49
C MET A 1 -30.94 -73.73 -11.98
N THR A 2 -29.88 -74.08 -11.26
CA THR A 2 -28.45 -74.08 -11.67
C THR A 2 -28.23 -75.09 -12.82
N PRO A 3 -27.07 -75.20 -13.53
CA PRO A 3 -25.66 -74.99 -13.12
C PRO A 3 -24.82 -74.18 -14.13
N ASN A 4 -23.60 -73.67 -13.91
CA ASN A 4 -22.28 -74.15 -13.44
C ASN A 4 -21.55 -75.18 -14.33
N VAL A 5 -20.31 -74.81 -14.68
CA VAL A 5 -19.04 -75.59 -14.64
C VAL A 5 -18.26 -75.78 -15.98
N SER A 6 -17.09 -75.13 -16.01
CA SER A 6 -15.71 -75.56 -16.40
C SER A 6 -15.43 -76.43 -17.63
N SER A 7 -14.32 -76.11 -18.33
CA SER A 7 -13.39 -77.08 -18.99
C SER A 7 -12.00 -76.45 -19.26
N ILE A 8 -10.93 -77.17 -18.92
CA ILE A 8 -9.47 -76.88 -19.04
C ILE A 8 -8.89 -77.66 -20.28
N PRO A 9 -7.57 -77.92 -20.52
CA PRO A 9 -6.29 -77.17 -20.60
C PRO A 9 -5.52 -77.37 -21.95
N GLY A 10 -4.34 -76.73 -22.14
CA GLY A 10 -3.27 -77.33 -22.97
C GLY A 10 -2.03 -76.48 -23.37
N TYR A 11 -0.84 -76.95 -22.93
CA TYR A 11 0.50 -76.95 -23.59
C TYR A 11 1.22 -75.61 -23.93
N HIS A 12 2.57 -75.43 -23.95
CA HIS A 12 3.82 -76.02 -23.42
C HIS A 12 4.94 -75.11 -24.02
N GLY A 13 6.06 -74.81 -23.34
CA GLY A 13 7.22 -74.18 -24.02
C GLY A 13 8.31 -73.59 -23.11
N LEU A 14 9.55 -74.06 -23.31
CA LEU A 14 10.76 -73.89 -22.48
C LEU A 14 11.53 -72.55 -22.64
N SER A 15 12.37 -72.23 -21.63
CA SER A 15 13.76 -71.69 -21.66
C SER A 15 14.05 -70.39 -22.45
N SER A 16 14.82 -69.39 -22.02
CA SER A 16 16.04 -69.33 -21.20
C SER A 16 16.52 -67.86 -21.05
N VAL A 17 17.17 -67.55 -19.91
CA VAL A 17 18.33 -66.63 -19.74
C VAL A 17 18.12 -65.09 -19.64
N GLN A 18 18.25 -64.65 -18.38
CA GLN A 18 19.07 -63.56 -17.78
C GLN A 18 19.00 -62.07 -18.23
N SER A 19 18.78 -61.28 -17.16
CA SER A 19 19.53 -60.09 -16.71
C SER A 19 19.14 -58.68 -17.20
N SER A 20 18.84 -57.86 -16.19
CA SER A 20 18.85 -56.40 -16.10
C SER A 20 17.86 -55.62 -16.97
N SER A 21 16.70 -55.28 -16.40
CA SER A 21 15.95 -54.09 -16.79
C SER A 21 15.55 -53.28 -15.55
N VAL A 22 16.11 -52.07 -15.53
CA VAL A 22 15.80 -50.86 -14.78
C VAL A 22 14.57 -50.96 -13.87
N GLY A 23 14.82 -51.04 -12.56
CA GLY A 23 13.78 -50.93 -11.55
C GLY A 23 13.12 -49.55 -11.61
N SER A 24 11.80 -49.56 -11.77
CA SER A 24 10.94 -48.39 -11.68
C SER A 24 11.13 -47.71 -10.33
N ILE A 25 11.78 -46.55 -10.31
CA ILE A 25 11.93 -45.73 -9.11
C ILE A 25 10.54 -45.21 -8.76
N PRO A 26 9.99 -45.46 -7.56
CA PRO A 26 8.78 -44.79 -7.13
C PRO A 26 9.07 -43.30 -7.04
N ALA A 27 8.31 -42.48 -7.79
CA ALA A 27 8.41 -41.03 -7.71
C ALA A 27 8.06 -40.60 -6.28
N PHE A 28 9.08 -40.23 -5.51
CA PHE A 28 8.90 -39.59 -4.21
C PHE A 28 8.36 -38.19 -4.48
N ILE A 29 7.03 -38.04 -4.48
CA ILE A 29 6.40 -36.73 -4.45
C ILE A 29 6.67 -36.18 -3.04
N PRO A 30 7.49 -35.12 -2.88
CA PRO A 30 7.65 -34.53 -1.57
C PRO A 30 6.28 -34.06 -1.09
N PRO A 31 5.90 -34.32 0.18
CA PRO A 31 4.67 -33.74 0.72
C PRO A 31 4.78 -32.23 0.55
N THR A 32 3.86 -31.65 -0.23
CA THR A 32 3.68 -30.21 -0.29
C THR A 32 3.52 -29.76 1.17
N PRO A 33 4.36 -28.84 1.69
CA PRO A 33 4.18 -28.39 3.05
C PRO A 33 2.75 -27.90 3.16
N ALA A 34 1.98 -28.53 4.06
CA ALA A 34 0.64 -28.11 4.37
C ALA A 34 0.68 -26.60 4.57
N SER A 35 -0.18 -25.88 3.85
CA SER A 35 -0.27 -24.43 3.91
C SER A 35 -0.49 -24.01 5.36
N ASP A 36 0.57 -23.61 6.05
CA ASP A 36 0.46 -22.87 7.30
C ASP A 36 -0.31 -21.60 6.95
N SER A 37 -1.60 -21.60 7.29
CA SER A 37 -2.58 -20.56 6.97
C SER A 37 -2.36 -19.28 7.79
N ASN A 38 -1.12 -18.99 8.18
CA ASN A 38 -0.76 -17.86 9.02
C ASN A 38 0.05 -16.82 8.23
N ILE A 39 -0.25 -16.66 6.94
CA ILE A 39 0.28 -15.55 6.14
C ILE A 39 -0.39 -14.26 6.64
N PRO A 40 0.36 -13.31 7.22
CA PRO A 40 -0.22 -12.07 7.74
C PRO A 40 -0.83 -11.27 6.60
N VAL A 41 -2.15 -11.05 6.64
CA VAL A 41 -2.83 -10.22 5.64
C VAL A 41 -2.35 -8.78 5.79
N PRO A 42 -1.73 -8.17 4.76
CA PRO A 42 -1.25 -6.80 4.84
C PRO A 42 -2.42 -5.84 5.08
N GLN A 43 -2.34 -5.08 6.17
CA GLN A 43 -3.35 -4.08 6.52
C GLN A 43 -2.91 -2.70 6.05
N LEU A 44 -3.78 -2.05 5.28
CA LEU A 44 -3.64 -0.66 4.88
C LEU A 44 -3.71 0.26 6.11
N GLN A 45 -2.64 0.98 6.45
CA GLN A 45 -2.66 1.90 7.58
C GLN A 45 -2.78 3.38 7.18
N ASN A 46 -2.31 3.74 5.98
CA ASN A 46 -2.26 5.13 5.56
C ASN A 46 -2.26 5.28 4.05
N ILE A 47 -3.14 6.13 3.53
CA ILE A 47 -3.18 6.56 2.14
C ILE A 47 -2.64 7.97 2.02
N VAL A 48 -1.77 8.14 1.03
CA VAL A 48 -1.37 9.46 0.56
C VAL A 48 -1.98 9.71 -0.80
N SER A 49 -2.67 10.85 -0.92
CA SER A 49 -3.25 11.32 -2.16
C SER A 49 -2.75 12.72 -2.49
N THR A 50 -2.79 13.07 -3.76
CA THR A 50 -2.53 14.41 -4.27
C THR A 50 -3.75 14.94 -4.98
N VAL A 51 -3.90 16.25 -4.95
CA VAL A 51 -4.95 16.96 -5.68
C VAL A 51 -4.41 18.31 -6.13
N ASN A 52 -4.91 18.78 -7.24
CA ASN A 52 -4.62 20.10 -7.79
C ASN A 52 -5.79 21.04 -7.49
N LEU A 53 -5.49 22.18 -6.86
CA LEU A 53 -6.47 23.23 -6.56
C LEU A 53 -6.69 24.21 -7.73
N GLY A 54 -5.88 24.13 -8.79
CA GLY A 54 -6.07 24.88 -10.04
C GLY A 54 -5.84 26.39 -9.95
N CYS A 55 -5.34 26.90 -8.83
CA CYS A 55 -5.06 28.33 -8.63
C CYS A 55 -3.76 28.53 -7.83
N LYS A 56 -3.12 29.69 -8.03
CA LYS A 56 -1.98 30.10 -7.19
C LYS A 56 -2.50 30.51 -5.81
N LEU A 57 -1.80 30.07 -4.77
CA LEU A 57 -2.19 30.28 -3.39
C LEU A 57 -1.16 31.11 -2.64
N ASP A 58 -1.63 32.12 -1.91
CA ASP A 58 -0.80 32.86 -0.97
C ASP A 58 -0.77 32.13 0.39
N LEU A 59 0.34 31.44 0.62
CA LEU A 59 0.57 30.65 1.83
C LEU A 59 0.52 31.49 3.11
N LYS A 60 0.95 32.76 3.07
CA LYS A 60 0.91 33.65 4.23
C LYS A 60 -0.53 33.97 4.62
N LYS A 61 -1.36 34.31 3.63
CA LYS A 61 -2.78 34.58 3.84
C LYS A 61 -3.51 33.34 4.36
N ILE A 62 -3.23 32.16 3.82
CA ILE A 62 -3.80 30.91 4.33
C ILE A 62 -3.41 30.67 5.79
N ALA A 63 -2.13 30.81 6.13
CA ALA A 63 -1.66 30.60 7.50
C ALA A 63 -2.27 31.57 8.52
N LEU A 64 -2.51 32.82 8.12
CA LEU A 64 -3.10 33.84 8.99
C LEU A 64 -4.59 33.57 9.27
N HIS A 65 -5.34 33.05 8.30
CA HIS A 65 -6.80 32.91 8.40
C HIS A 65 -7.25 31.48 8.73
N ALA A 66 -6.45 30.46 8.43
CA ALA A 66 -6.82 29.07 8.68
C ALA A 66 -6.54 28.67 10.14
N ARG A 67 -7.57 28.15 10.81
CA ARG A 67 -7.43 27.55 12.14
C ARG A 67 -6.68 26.22 12.01
N ASN A 68 -5.66 26.00 12.85
CA ASN A 68 -4.79 24.81 12.83
C ASN A 68 -3.97 24.66 11.53
N ALA A 69 -3.46 25.78 11.03
CA ALA A 69 -2.46 25.81 9.97
C ALA A 69 -1.10 26.27 10.52
N GLU A 70 -0.04 25.57 10.14
CA GLU A 70 1.34 25.90 10.47
C GLU A 70 2.07 26.28 9.19
N TYR A 71 2.79 27.41 9.22
CA TYR A 71 3.60 27.87 8.10
C TYR A 71 4.91 28.44 8.59
N ASN A 72 6.02 27.89 8.10
CA ASN A 72 7.34 28.43 8.33
C ASN A 72 8.16 28.33 7.03
N PRO A 73 8.28 29.42 6.26
CA PRO A 73 8.97 29.39 4.96
C PRO A 73 10.46 29.07 5.07
N LYS A 74 11.09 29.30 6.23
CA LYS A 74 12.49 28.91 6.46
C LYS A 74 12.64 27.39 6.63
N ARG A 75 11.60 26.72 7.12
CA ARG A 75 11.59 25.27 7.36
C ARG A 75 11.08 24.50 6.15
N PHE A 76 9.96 24.94 5.57
CA PHE A 76 9.31 24.24 4.48
C PHE A 76 8.40 25.17 3.66
N ALA A 77 8.48 25.08 2.33
CA ALA A 77 7.75 25.94 1.39
C ALA A 77 6.27 25.51 1.16
N ALA A 78 5.61 25.03 2.22
CA ALA A 78 4.20 24.63 2.18
C ALA A 78 3.51 24.91 3.51
N VAL A 79 2.20 25.14 3.47
CA VAL A 79 1.36 25.24 4.67
C VAL A 79 0.93 23.85 5.08
N ILE A 80 1.09 23.53 6.36
CA ILE A 80 0.61 22.28 6.96
C ILE A 80 -0.74 22.57 7.59
N MET A 81 -1.80 21.90 7.15
CA MET A 81 -3.15 22.08 7.69
C MET A 81 -3.71 20.76 8.20
N ARG A 82 -4.30 20.76 9.40
CA ARG A 82 -4.83 19.54 10.04
C ARG A 82 -6.32 19.65 10.33
N ILE A 83 -7.06 18.58 10.05
CA ILE A 83 -8.47 18.44 10.42
C ILE A 83 -8.66 17.19 11.27
N ARG A 84 -9.66 17.21 12.17
CA ARG A 84 -9.91 16.10 13.10
C ARG A 84 -10.78 14.99 12.51
N ASP A 85 -11.72 15.36 11.64
CA ASP A 85 -12.62 14.43 10.98
C ASP A 85 -12.62 14.67 9.46
N PRO A 86 -12.09 13.73 8.65
CA PRO A 86 -11.24 12.59 9.05
C PRO A 86 -9.90 13.08 9.62
N ARG A 87 -9.23 12.30 10.48
CA ARG A 87 -7.94 12.70 11.08
C ARG A 87 -6.82 12.68 10.04
N THR A 88 -6.69 13.77 9.30
CA THR A 88 -5.75 13.90 8.17
C THR A 88 -4.91 15.17 8.27
N THR A 89 -3.82 15.19 7.50
CA THR A 89 -2.95 16.36 7.35
C THR A 89 -2.78 16.67 5.87
N ALA A 90 -2.97 17.93 5.49
CA ALA A 90 -2.71 18.43 4.16
C ALA A 90 -1.44 19.28 4.12
N LEU A 91 -0.67 19.12 3.06
CA LEU A 91 0.44 19.99 2.69
C LEU A 91 0.01 20.79 1.46
N ILE A 92 -0.11 22.10 1.59
CA ILE A 92 -0.59 23.00 0.53
C ILE A 92 0.59 23.82 0.01
N PHE A 93 0.86 23.71 -1.28
CA PHE A 93 1.94 24.44 -1.95
C PHE A 93 1.41 25.71 -2.62
N SER A 94 2.27 26.72 -2.79
CA SER A 94 1.92 27.99 -3.44
C SER A 94 1.47 27.81 -4.90
N SER A 95 1.86 26.71 -5.53
CA SER A 95 1.45 26.31 -6.88
C SER A 95 -0.01 25.85 -6.98
N GLY A 96 -0.71 25.67 -5.85
CA GLY A 96 -2.05 25.09 -5.82
C GLY A 96 -2.07 23.56 -5.73
N LYS A 97 -0.89 22.90 -5.79
CA LYS A 97 -0.81 21.47 -5.48
C LYS A 97 -1.05 21.24 -4.00
N MET A 98 -1.76 20.17 -3.67
CA MET A 98 -2.01 19.74 -2.31
C MET A 98 -1.75 18.23 -2.16
N VAL A 99 -1.08 17.85 -1.07
CA VAL A 99 -0.87 16.45 -0.68
C VAL A 99 -1.68 16.19 0.58
N CYS A 100 -2.50 15.15 0.60
CA CYS A 100 -3.29 14.74 1.75
C CYS A 100 -2.77 13.40 2.29
N THR A 101 -2.54 13.33 3.61
CA THR A 101 -2.01 12.15 4.30
C THR A 101 -2.81 11.83 5.57
N GLY A 102 -2.73 10.60 6.06
CA GLY A 102 -3.35 10.15 7.32
C GLY A 102 -4.72 9.49 7.15
N ALA A 103 -5.21 9.34 5.93
CA ALA A 103 -6.47 8.67 5.66
C ALA A 103 -6.32 7.14 5.72
N LYS A 104 -7.29 6.44 6.30
CA LYS A 104 -7.30 4.97 6.39
C LYS A 104 -7.90 4.27 5.18
N SER A 105 -8.67 5.00 4.35
CA SER A 105 -9.29 4.51 3.13
C SER A 105 -9.23 5.57 2.04
N GLU A 106 -9.39 5.16 0.79
CA GLU A 106 -9.37 6.07 -0.36
C GLU A 106 -10.53 7.07 -0.25
N ASP A 107 -11.71 6.60 0.11
CA ASP A 107 -12.91 7.43 0.27
C ASP A 107 -12.71 8.51 1.32
N LEU A 108 -12.09 8.18 2.46
CA LEU A 108 -11.75 9.14 3.50
C LEU A 108 -10.70 10.14 3.00
N SER A 109 -9.74 9.70 2.20
CA SER A 109 -8.73 10.58 1.59
C SER A 109 -9.35 11.58 0.63
N ARG A 110 -10.28 11.11 -0.22
CA ARG A 110 -11.04 11.94 -1.15
C ARG A 110 -11.94 12.93 -0.42
N LEU A 111 -12.64 12.49 0.62
CA LEU A 111 -13.47 13.34 1.47
C LEU A 111 -12.63 14.42 2.17
N ALA A 112 -11.47 14.04 2.73
CA ALA A 112 -10.53 14.97 3.36
C ALA A 112 -10.07 16.04 2.36
N ALA A 113 -9.59 15.62 1.19
CA ALA A 113 -9.12 16.52 0.15
C ALA A 113 -10.21 17.52 -0.29
N ARG A 114 -11.47 17.08 -0.40
CA ARG A 114 -12.61 17.97 -0.67
C ARG A 114 -12.88 18.95 0.48
N LYS A 115 -12.79 18.51 1.74
CA LYS A 115 -12.92 19.39 2.91
C LYS A 115 -11.84 20.47 2.90
N TYR A 116 -10.59 20.12 2.59
CA TYR A 116 -9.50 21.09 2.46
C TYR A 116 -9.73 22.09 1.32
N ALA A 117 -10.12 21.62 0.13
CA ALA A 117 -10.46 22.51 -0.98
C ALA A 117 -11.56 23.50 -0.59
N ARG A 118 -12.59 23.04 0.15
CA ARG A 118 -13.67 23.89 0.64
C ARG A 118 -13.20 24.93 1.65
N ILE A 119 -12.26 24.58 2.53
CA ILE A 119 -11.65 25.54 3.47
C ILE A 119 -10.93 26.63 2.66
N VAL A 120 -10.11 26.25 1.69
CA VAL A 120 -9.38 27.19 0.83
C VAL A 120 -10.34 28.11 0.06
N GLN A 121 -11.46 27.57 -0.46
CA GLN A 121 -12.52 28.39 -1.07
C GLN A 121 -13.10 29.42 -0.10
N LYS A 122 -13.39 29.03 1.14
CA LYS A 122 -13.91 29.95 2.17
C LYS A 122 -12.93 31.05 2.56
N LEU A 123 -11.64 30.87 2.32
CA LEU A 123 -10.61 31.89 2.54
C LEU A 123 -10.52 32.91 1.38
N GLY A 124 -11.34 32.74 0.32
CA GLY A 124 -11.43 33.66 -0.81
C GLY A 124 -10.54 33.31 -1.99
N PHE A 125 -10.10 32.06 -2.12
CA PHE A 125 -9.37 31.56 -3.29
C PHE A 125 -10.30 30.76 -4.23
N ASP A 126 -10.15 30.90 -5.55
CA ASP A 126 -10.90 30.11 -6.55
C ASP A 126 -10.33 28.69 -6.69
N ALA A 127 -10.34 27.93 -5.59
CA ALA A 127 -9.84 26.57 -5.55
C ALA A 127 -10.84 25.59 -6.18
N LYS A 128 -10.36 24.77 -7.13
CA LYS A 128 -11.12 23.73 -7.82
C LYS A 128 -10.60 22.36 -7.42
N PHE A 129 -11.45 21.35 -7.39
CA PHE A 129 -11.00 19.99 -7.08
C PHE A 129 -10.64 19.28 -8.39
N MET A 130 -9.35 19.27 -8.74
CA MET A 130 -8.84 18.70 -9.99
C MET A 130 -7.75 17.65 -9.72
N ASP A 131 -7.53 16.74 -10.66
CA ASP A 131 -6.40 15.80 -10.67
C ASP A 131 -6.21 15.02 -9.36
N PHE A 132 -7.31 14.53 -8.76
CA PHE A 132 -7.22 13.68 -7.57
C PHE A 132 -6.57 12.36 -7.94
N LYS A 133 -5.42 12.06 -7.33
CA LYS A 133 -4.67 10.83 -7.54
C LYS A 133 -4.22 10.26 -6.20
N VAL A 134 -4.50 8.99 -5.97
CA VAL A 134 -3.86 8.24 -4.89
C VAL A 134 -2.44 7.92 -5.33
N LEU A 135 -1.45 8.33 -4.52
CA LEU A 135 -0.05 8.02 -4.82
C LEU A 135 0.21 6.56 -4.48
N PHE A 136 0.30 6.21 -3.19
CA PHE A 136 0.46 4.83 -2.73
C PHE A 136 0.02 4.68 -1.27
N PRO A 137 -0.38 3.47 -0.83
CA PRO A 137 -0.39 3.09 0.59
C PRO A 137 1.01 3.26 1.19
N LEU A 138 1.19 4.15 2.17
CA LEU A 138 2.51 4.33 2.80
C LEU A 138 2.83 3.28 3.87
N THR A 139 1.99 2.27 4.05
CA THR A 139 2.18 1.32 5.15
C THR A 139 1.58 -0.04 4.81
N TYR A 140 2.41 -0.93 4.27
CA TYR A 140 2.25 -2.37 4.39
C TYR A 140 3.02 -2.78 5.65
N ARG A 141 2.34 -3.11 6.76
CA ARG A 141 3.04 -3.53 7.99
C ARG A 141 3.17 -5.05 8.06
N THR A 142 4.37 -5.55 7.84
CA THR A 142 4.92 -6.75 8.50
C THR A 142 6.22 -6.31 9.18
N ASN A 143 6.19 -6.07 10.50
CA ASN A 143 7.33 -5.79 11.41
C ASN A 143 8.64 -5.20 10.86
N PHE A 144 8.58 -4.13 10.06
CA PHE A 144 9.72 -3.24 9.89
C PHE A 144 9.21 -1.80 9.84
N VAL A 145 9.19 -1.15 11.00
CA VAL A 145 8.88 0.27 11.12
C VAL A 145 10.11 1.03 10.61
N TYR A 146 10.21 1.26 9.31
CA TYR A 146 11.03 2.36 8.84
C TYR A 146 10.34 3.66 9.26
N PRO A 147 10.99 4.52 10.05
CA PRO A 147 10.43 5.81 10.39
C PRO A 147 10.42 6.64 9.09
N LEU A 148 9.22 6.92 8.58
CA LEU A 148 9.00 7.87 7.49
C LEU A 148 9.56 9.23 7.90
N LEU A 149 10.79 9.46 7.46
CA LEU A 149 11.59 10.65 7.62
C LEU A 149 10.95 11.79 6.83
N PHE A 150 9.99 12.50 7.44
CA PHE A 150 9.58 13.83 7.00
C PHE A 150 10.08 14.95 7.95
N CYS A 151 11.13 14.65 8.72
CA CYS A 151 11.84 15.62 9.57
C CYS A 151 13.34 15.28 9.65
N ARG A 152 14.14 15.74 8.68
CA ARG A 152 15.52 16.22 8.89
C ARG A 152 15.97 17.02 7.66
N GLY A 153 15.69 18.33 7.68
CA GLY A 153 16.58 19.30 7.03
C GLY A 153 17.87 19.43 7.85
N PRO A 154 18.97 19.94 7.28
CA PRO A 154 20.30 19.79 7.83
C PRO A 154 20.45 20.67 9.08
N GLN A 155 20.73 20.04 10.21
CA GLN A 155 21.34 20.72 11.33
C GLN A 155 22.82 20.31 11.34
N MET A 156 23.61 20.96 10.48
CA MET A 156 25.04 21.14 10.73
C MET A 156 25.18 22.43 11.53
N SER A 157 24.91 22.32 12.83
CA SER A 157 25.60 23.14 13.83
C SER A 157 26.73 22.27 14.36
N ILE A 158 27.95 22.53 13.90
CA ILE A 158 29.15 22.18 14.65
C ILE A 158 29.64 23.52 15.18
N ASP A 159 29.29 23.80 16.43
CA ASP A 159 29.92 24.88 17.19
C ASP A 159 31.27 24.40 17.71
N THR A 160 32.16 25.39 17.89
CA THR A 160 33.33 25.46 18.79
C THR A 160 34.70 25.06 18.22
N GLY A 161 35.58 26.06 18.14
CA GLY A 161 37.01 25.97 17.85
C GLY A 161 37.55 27.29 17.34
#